data_AF-A0A168MPD4-F1
#
_entry.id   AF-A0A168MPD4-F1
#
_cell.length_a   1.000
_cell.length_b   1.000
_cell.length_c   1.000
_cell.angle_alpha   90.00
_cell.angle_beta   90.00
_cell.angle_gamma   90.00
#
_symmetry.space_group_name_H-M   'P 1'
#
loop_
_entity.id
_entity.type
_entity.pdbx_description
1 polymer ?
#
loop_
_entity_poly.entity_id
_entity_poly.type
_entity_poly.pdbx_seq_one_letter_code
_entity_poly.pdbx_strand_id
1 'polypeptide(L)'
;MKLPYTMDDMQWHMLIQNVAQHFNDLTIKRGFQYFKQGFVHQVTMPADGRIEAVVEGNEYYSVRLNLESFSDNHCNCPVPSNCKHMIATLLEYANLQERSVHALVNASSAATFKQVVKPSSHAASSRLAVQNADIQKAEASAKLKAQASQLTTLTISEWYDLYEECIAPLGMKIPNAPYAQSALASIFTIKPELSPVMEQLFGFHAHLFVLTKLVKPLQQGHQTNFYMGFQTQVAADDIQELMILSLKNELPLKAELERLPHVTETLTHLRTHMLREPQNLNYFLDVYIQIWLHWIQPNLTDPEIYLTELQHLQSAKDELGTSLSRLSWMLAQSWMHFYLSEDQQAWAMLHAADAAFIVHADHVLPFLKILQRTEQWSRMSHWLYEIGPLLSSHRNNNLHDYWVYWDETIRHLPEAEDSMWATLVRMLPYTEKIYEEKLLAHNKWQQWMDYQLSRGREPLDYRVGVFQPIEKNAPELMLPFYHQAVERYIVQKNRDSYKQAVKLLKRLSKLYKKMKQEARFEQFITVFSNRYSRLRALQEELRKGKLIP
;
A
#
# COMPACT_ATOMS: atom_id res chain seq x y z
N MET A 1 -9.43 14.11 -2.07
CA MET A 1 -10.51 15.04 -1.70
C MET A 1 -9.83 16.36 -1.36
N LYS A 2 -10.05 17.46 -2.09
CA LYS A 2 -9.38 18.74 -1.80
C LYS A 2 -10.15 19.48 -0.71
N LEU A 3 -9.48 19.84 0.38
CA LEU A 3 -10.06 20.63 1.46
C LEU A 3 -10.28 22.08 0.96
N PRO A 4 -11.39 22.74 1.34
CA PRO A 4 -11.76 24.06 0.80
C PRO A 4 -10.85 25.22 1.23
N TYR A 5 -10.01 25.03 2.25
CA TYR A 5 -9.11 26.04 2.80
C TYR A 5 -7.68 25.49 2.87
N THR A 6 -6.72 26.33 2.48
CA THR A 6 -5.29 25.99 2.42
C THR A 6 -4.52 26.70 3.53
N MET A 7 -3.66 25.97 4.23
CA MET A 7 -2.88 26.49 5.36
C MET A 7 -1.62 27.25 4.90
N ASP A 8 -1.41 28.46 5.44
CA ASP A 8 -0.22 29.27 5.15
C ASP A 8 1.03 28.80 5.94
N ASP A 9 2.21 29.33 5.58
CA ASP A 9 3.47 28.95 6.22
C ASP A 9 3.55 29.34 7.70
N MET A 10 2.86 30.41 8.13
CA MET A 10 2.86 30.88 9.52
C MET A 10 1.99 29.96 10.39
N GLN A 11 0.80 29.61 9.93
CA GLN A 11 -0.11 28.64 10.52
C GLN A 11 0.56 27.26 10.62
N TRP A 12 1.34 26.86 9.61
CA TRP A 12 2.09 25.61 9.64
C TRP A 12 3.15 25.55 10.75
N HIS A 13 3.93 26.62 10.92
CA HIS A 13 4.92 26.69 11.99
C HIS A 13 4.26 26.72 13.38
N MET A 14 3.16 27.44 13.54
CA MET A 14 2.37 27.45 14.78
C MET A 14 1.82 26.06 15.11
N LEU A 15 1.35 25.32 14.10
CA LEU A 15 0.86 23.95 14.28
C LEU A 15 1.96 23.01 14.79
N ILE A 16 3.16 23.06 14.21
CA ILE A 16 4.30 22.26 14.66
C ILE A 16 4.65 22.59 16.12
N GLN A 17 4.69 23.87 16.48
CA GLN A 17 4.97 24.29 17.85
C GLN A 17 3.89 23.84 18.84
N ASN A 18 2.61 23.95 18.46
CA ASN A 18 1.49 23.52 19.29
C ASN A 18 1.49 22.01 19.52
N VAL A 19 1.83 21.22 18.49
CA VAL A 19 1.98 19.76 18.61
C VAL A 19 3.12 19.39 19.55
N ALA A 20 4.27 20.07 19.46
CA ALA A 20 5.42 19.85 20.35
C ALA A 20 5.10 20.18 21.82
N GLN A 21 4.25 21.17 22.08
CA GLN A 21 3.91 21.62 23.44
C GLN A 21 2.82 20.77 24.11
N HIS A 22 1.84 20.27 23.33
CA HIS A 22 0.65 19.63 23.89
C HIS A 22 0.69 18.08 23.84
N PHE A 23 1.54 17.49 22.99
CA PHE A 23 1.59 16.04 22.81
C PHE A 23 2.97 15.48 23.15
N ASN A 24 2.99 14.37 23.89
CA ASN A 24 4.22 13.65 24.19
C ASN A 24 4.63 12.71 23.05
N ASP A 25 5.91 12.32 23.01
CA ASP A 25 6.49 11.48 21.95
C ASP A 25 5.74 10.15 21.76
N LEU A 26 5.27 9.54 22.85
CA LEU A 26 4.57 8.26 22.80
C LEU A 26 3.20 8.40 22.13
N THR A 27 2.46 9.46 22.43
CA THR A 27 1.18 9.78 21.82
C THR A 27 1.35 10.16 20.36
N ILE A 28 2.38 10.93 20.02
CA ILE A 28 2.69 11.28 18.63
C ILE A 28 2.99 10.02 17.80
N LYS A 29 3.85 9.13 18.30
CA LYS A 29 4.17 7.85 17.66
C LYS A 29 2.93 6.98 17.45
N ARG A 30 2.07 6.87 18.46
CA ARG A 30 0.81 6.11 18.36
C ARG A 30 -0.18 6.74 17.38
N GLY A 31 -0.28 8.07 17.35
CA GLY A 31 -1.14 8.77 16.38
C GLY A 31 -0.64 8.61 14.94
N PHE A 32 0.68 8.62 14.74
CA PHE A 32 1.29 8.34 13.44
C PHE A 32 1.03 6.91 12.96
N GLN A 33 1.04 5.92 13.86
CA GLN A 33 0.65 4.55 13.53
C GLN A 33 -0.79 4.48 13.01
N TYR A 34 -1.73 5.17 13.66
CA TYR A 34 -3.14 5.20 13.23
C TYR A 34 -3.32 5.89 11.88
N PHE A 35 -2.58 6.98 11.63
CA PHE A 35 -2.52 7.63 10.31
C PHE A 35 -1.97 6.70 9.23
N LYS A 36 -0.79 6.09 9.43
CA LYS A 36 -0.17 5.16 8.45
C LYS A 36 -1.00 3.90 8.21
N GLN A 37 -1.72 3.43 9.23
CA GLN A 37 -2.62 2.29 9.09
C GLN A 37 -3.92 2.65 8.35
N GLY A 38 -4.15 3.93 8.04
CA GLY A 38 -5.32 4.40 7.31
C GLY A 38 -6.59 4.43 8.16
N PHE A 39 -6.46 4.56 9.49
CA PHE A 39 -7.58 4.55 10.42
C PHE A 39 -8.30 5.90 10.54
N VAL A 40 -7.86 6.93 9.81
CA VAL A 40 -8.51 8.25 9.80
C VAL A 40 -9.45 8.32 8.60
N HIS A 41 -10.74 8.53 8.86
CA HIS A 41 -11.81 8.53 7.88
C HIS A 41 -12.54 9.88 7.85
N GLN A 42 -13.10 10.22 6.69
CA GLN A 42 -14.03 11.34 6.51
C GLN A 42 -13.52 12.68 7.07
N VAL A 43 -12.27 13.05 6.74
CA VAL A 43 -11.73 14.36 7.14
C VAL A 43 -12.47 15.48 6.40
N THR A 44 -13.10 16.36 7.16
CA THR A 44 -13.84 17.53 6.67
C THR A 44 -13.42 18.79 7.40
N MET A 45 -13.63 19.94 6.77
CA MET A 45 -13.26 21.24 7.31
C MET A 45 -14.47 22.18 7.20
N PRO A 46 -15.41 22.16 8.17
CA PRO A 46 -16.66 22.91 8.10
C PRO A 46 -16.49 24.42 8.22
N ALA A 47 -15.37 24.89 8.79
CA ALA A 47 -15.01 26.30 8.88
C ALA A 47 -13.48 26.46 8.88
N ASP A 48 -12.99 27.67 8.64
CA ASP A 48 -11.56 27.97 8.75
C ASP A 48 -11.03 27.61 10.15
N GLY A 49 -9.85 26.99 10.20
CA GLY A 49 -9.24 26.48 11.43
C GLY A 49 -9.95 25.31 12.12
N ARG A 50 -11.09 24.79 11.63
CA ARG A 50 -11.85 23.70 12.28
C ARG A 50 -11.84 22.41 11.46
N ILE A 51 -11.32 21.33 12.03
CA ILE A 51 -11.20 20.02 11.39
C ILE A 51 -12.09 19.01 12.11
N GLU A 52 -12.90 18.26 11.36
CA GLU A 52 -13.66 17.13 11.89
C GLU A 52 -13.27 15.85 11.15
N ALA A 53 -13.07 14.76 11.90
CA ALA A 53 -12.74 13.45 11.34
C ALA A 53 -13.31 12.32 12.21
N VAL A 54 -13.37 11.13 11.64
CA VAL A 54 -13.72 9.90 12.35
C VAL A 54 -12.50 8.99 12.35
N VAL A 55 -12.01 8.61 13.53
CA VAL A 55 -10.82 7.77 13.69
C VAL A 55 -11.21 6.40 14.22
N GLU A 56 -10.81 5.35 13.52
CA GLU A 56 -11.06 3.95 13.86
C GLU A 56 -10.07 3.47 14.94
N GLY A 57 -10.60 2.86 15.99
CA GLY A 57 -9.84 2.21 17.05
C GLY A 57 -10.54 0.93 17.51
N ASN A 58 -10.79 0.77 18.81
CA ASN A 58 -11.69 -0.30 19.28
C ASN A 58 -13.15 -0.02 18.87
N GLU A 59 -13.50 1.26 18.72
CA GLU A 59 -14.74 1.79 18.18
C GLU A 59 -14.43 2.98 17.26
N TYR A 60 -15.42 3.54 16.59
CA TYR A 60 -15.26 4.77 15.80
C TYR A 60 -15.33 6.01 16.69
N TYR A 61 -14.23 6.77 16.74
CA TYR A 61 -14.13 7.98 17.54
C TYR A 61 -14.28 9.24 16.69
N SER A 62 -15.18 10.14 17.07
CA SER A 62 -15.29 11.47 16.46
C SER A 62 -14.27 12.41 17.07
N VAL A 63 -13.48 13.04 16.21
CA VAL A 63 -12.44 14.02 16.56
C VAL A 63 -12.84 15.38 15.99
N ARG A 64 -12.83 16.41 16.83
CA ARG A 64 -13.01 17.82 16.45
C ARG A 64 -11.81 18.63 16.91
N LEU A 65 -11.14 19.29 15.98
CA LEU A 65 -9.94 20.09 16.25
C LEU A 65 -10.16 21.55 15.83
N ASN A 66 -9.64 22.45 16.64
CA ASN A 66 -9.51 23.88 16.39
C ASN A 66 -8.01 24.23 16.38
N LEU A 67 -7.49 24.63 15.22
CA LEU A 67 -6.08 24.97 15.02
C LEU A 67 -5.67 26.25 15.75
N GLU A 68 -6.61 27.15 16.03
CA GLU A 68 -6.36 28.41 16.75
C GLU A 68 -6.31 28.22 18.26
N SER A 69 -7.06 27.24 18.79
CA SER A 69 -7.21 26.99 20.23
C SER A 69 -7.20 25.49 20.52
N PHE A 70 -6.02 24.97 20.86
CA PHE A 70 -5.83 23.54 21.15
C PHE A 70 -6.58 23.06 22.39
N SER A 71 -6.95 23.99 23.28
CA SER A 71 -7.78 23.73 24.47
C SER A 71 -9.21 23.33 24.13
N ASP A 72 -9.71 23.74 22.95
CA ASP A 72 -11.07 23.42 22.48
C ASP A 72 -11.12 22.11 21.67
N ASN A 73 -9.98 21.44 21.51
CA ASN A 73 -9.92 20.17 20.80
C ASN A 73 -10.58 19.06 21.60
N HIS A 74 -11.46 18.31 20.96
CA HIS A 74 -12.23 17.25 21.61
C HIS A 74 -12.19 15.95 20.82
N CYS A 75 -12.07 14.84 21.55
CA CYS A 75 -12.24 13.49 21.02
C CYS A 75 -13.12 12.71 22.00
N ASN A 76 -14.10 11.96 21.49
CA ASN A 76 -15.01 11.14 22.30
C ASN A 76 -14.38 9.83 22.82
N CYS A 77 -13.04 9.71 22.82
CA CYS A 77 -12.32 8.54 23.31
C CYS A 77 -12.15 8.57 24.84
N PRO A 78 -11.85 7.44 25.50
CA PRO A 78 -11.70 7.38 26.96
C PRO A 78 -10.46 8.11 27.51
N VAL A 79 -9.61 8.67 26.66
CA VAL A 79 -8.42 9.44 27.07
C VAL A 79 -8.82 10.90 27.29
N PRO A 80 -8.53 11.51 28.46
CA PRO A 80 -9.10 12.79 28.87
C PRO A 80 -8.66 14.00 28.03
N SER A 81 -7.45 14.00 27.48
CA SER A 81 -6.96 15.07 26.58
C SER A 81 -5.78 14.58 25.72
N ASN A 82 -5.51 15.31 24.63
CA ASN A 82 -4.35 15.12 23.74
C ASN A 82 -4.10 13.65 23.40
N CYS A 83 -5.11 13.00 22.84
CA CYS A 83 -5.06 11.58 22.53
C CYS A 83 -4.41 11.31 21.17
N LYS A 84 -4.05 10.05 20.94
CA LYS A 84 -3.46 9.58 19.67
C LYS A 84 -4.35 9.83 18.44
N HIS A 85 -5.69 9.83 18.61
CA HIS A 85 -6.62 10.06 17.51
C HIS A 85 -6.54 11.51 17.00
N MET A 86 -6.31 12.48 17.90
CA MET A 86 -6.15 13.88 17.53
C MET A 86 -4.88 14.10 16.69
N ILE A 87 -3.77 13.44 17.06
CA ILE A 87 -2.56 13.44 16.23
C ILE A 87 -2.81 12.78 14.88
N ALA A 88 -3.48 11.63 14.85
CA ALA A 88 -3.78 10.95 13.59
C ALA A 88 -4.57 11.86 12.63
N THR A 89 -5.58 12.57 13.13
CA THR A 89 -6.33 13.57 12.36
C THR A 89 -5.47 14.75 11.89
N LEU A 90 -4.55 15.26 12.71
CA LEU A 90 -3.63 16.34 12.32
C LEU A 90 -2.66 15.91 11.22
N LEU A 91 -2.19 14.66 11.25
CA LEU A 91 -1.29 14.11 10.24
C LEU A 91 -2.01 13.87 8.91
N GLU A 92 -3.24 13.37 8.95
CA GLU A 92 -4.10 13.25 7.76
C GLU A 92 -4.38 14.63 7.16
N TYR A 93 -4.66 15.63 8.00
CA TYR A 93 -4.82 17.01 7.56
C TYR A 93 -3.55 17.55 6.89
N ALA A 94 -2.36 17.35 7.48
CA ALA A 94 -1.10 17.78 6.89
C ALA A 94 -0.81 17.10 5.54
N ASN A 95 -1.12 15.80 5.42
CA ASN A 95 -1.01 15.04 4.18
C ASN A 95 -1.94 15.59 3.08
N LEU A 96 -3.20 15.91 3.42
CA LEU A 96 -4.16 16.52 2.50
C LEU A 96 -3.79 17.95 2.05
N GLN A 97 -2.93 18.63 2.82
CA GLN A 97 -2.39 19.95 2.51
C GLN A 97 -1.01 19.89 1.83
N GLU A 98 -0.54 18.71 1.43
CA GLU A 98 0.78 18.46 0.81
C GLU A 98 1.95 18.98 1.68
N ARG A 99 1.76 19.02 3.01
CA ARG A 99 2.78 19.44 3.99
C ARG A 99 3.48 18.24 4.59
N SER A 100 4.71 18.45 5.07
CA SER A 100 5.53 17.38 5.63
C SER A 100 4.93 16.81 6.92
N VAL A 101 4.33 15.63 6.82
CA VAL A 101 3.85 14.84 7.96
C VAL A 101 4.98 14.58 8.97
N HIS A 102 6.22 14.42 8.49
CA HIS A 102 7.40 14.19 9.31
C HIS A 102 7.76 15.39 10.21
N ALA A 103 7.41 16.62 9.82
CA ALA A 103 7.65 17.81 10.65
C ALA A 103 6.78 17.81 11.92
N LEU A 104 5.54 17.31 11.85
CA LEU A 104 4.67 17.16 13.01
C LEU A 104 5.09 16.00 13.92
N VAL A 105 5.57 14.90 13.33
CA VAL A 105 6.03 13.73 14.10
C VAL A 105 7.33 14.02 14.86
N ASN A 106 8.19 14.89 14.31
CA ASN A 106 9.45 15.29 14.92
C ASN A 106 9.36 16.61 15.72
N ALA A 107 8.16 17.14 15.93
CA ALA A 107 7.94 18.45 16.55
C ALA A 107 8.56 18.57 17.96
N SER A 108 8.46 17.52 18.77
CA SER A 108 9.06 17.44 20.11
C SER A 108 10.59 17.33 20.08
N SER A 109 11.14 16.63 19.08
CA SER A 109 12.60 16.48 18.89
C SER A 109 13.24 17.82 18.55
N ALA A 110 12.61 18.60 17.66
CA ALA A 110 13.06 19.93 17.27
C ALA A 110 13.00 20.96 18.43
N ALA A 111 12.03 20.82 19.33
CA ALA A 111 11.92 21.67 20.52
C ALA A 111 12.97 21.34 21.60
N THR A 112 13.33 20.06 21.75
CA THR A 112 14.27 19.59 22.78
C THR A 112 15.72 20.04 22.51
N PHE A 113 16.09 20.22 21.23
CA PHE A 113 17.42 20.72 20.85
C PHE A 113 17.66 22.21 21.15
N LYS A 114 16.61 23.01 21.42
CA LYS A 114 16.78 24.43 21.80
C LYS A 114 16.97 24.65 23.30
N GLN A 115 16.79 23.64 24.16
CA GLN A 115 16.85 23.80 25.62
C GLN A 115 18.13 23.28 26.30
N VAL A 116 19.08 22.68 25.57
CA VAL A 116 20.37 22.24 26.15
C VAL A 116 21.54 23.03 25.56
N VAL A 117 21.58 24.33 25.84
CA VAL A 117 22.84 25.09 25.86
C VAL A 117 22.84 25.96 27.12
N LYS A 118 23.33 25.40 28.23
CA LYS A 118 23.94 26.18 29.30
C LYS A 118 25.44 26.03 29.17
N PRO A 119 26.21 27.12 29.00
CA PRO A 119 27.66 27.02 28.86
C PRO A 119 28.29 26.72 30.23
N SER A 120 28.79 25.50 30.43
CA SER A 120 29.69 25.19 31.54
C SER A 120 31.12 25.55 31.14
N SER A 121 31.66 26.57 31.78
CA SER A 121 33.01 27.08 31.65
C SER A 121 34.04 26.12 32.27
N HIS A 122 34.63 25.20 31.50
CA HIS A 122 35.95 24.63 31.80
C HIS A 122 36.65 24.23 30.50
N ALA A 123 37.25 25.23 29.85
CA ALA A 123 38.21 25.03 28.77
C ALA A 123 39.59 25.46 29.28
N ALA A 124 40.47 24.49 29.57
CA ALA A 124 41.92 24.69 29.58
C ALA A 124 42.65 23.35 29.79
N SER A 125 42.52 22.43 28.83
CA SER A 125 43.52 21.37 28.57
C SER A 125 43.22 20.73 27.22
N SER A 126 44.25 20.59 26.37
CA SER A 126 44.29 19.87 25.09
C SER A 126 44.08 20.62 23.74
N ARG A 127 44.62 21.83 23.55
CA ARG A 127 44.77 22.39 22.18
C ARG A 127 45.78 21.64 21.28
N LEU A 128 46.74 20.93 21.87
CA LEU A 128 47.75 20.13 21.14
C LEU A 128 47.23 18.77 20.68
N ALA A 129 46.28 18.16 21.40
CA ALA A 129 45.69 16.87 21.01
C ALA A 129 44.72 17.03 19.83
N VAL A 130 44.02 18.17 19.75
CA VAL A 130 43.10 18.50 18.65
C VAL A 130 43.86 18.72 17.33
N GLN A 131 44.99 19.43 17.36
CA GLN A 131 45.80 19.68 16.16
C GLN A 131 46.43 18.40 15.57
N ASN A 132 46.93 17.48 16.41
CA ASN A 132 47.47 16.21 15.92
C ASN A 132 46.39 15.25 15.38
N ALA A 133 45.19 15.26 15.98
CA ALA A 133 44.06 14.47 15.49
C ALA A 133 43.53 14.98 14.12
N ASP A 134 43.52 16.30 13.90
CA ASP A 134 43.09 16.90 12.63
C ASP A 134 44.08 16.63 11.48
N ILE A 135 45.40 16.63 11.75
CA ILE A 135 46.43 16.28 10.75
C ILE A 135 46.35 14.80 10.37
N GLN A 136 46.24 13.90 11.35
CA GLN A 136 46.11 12.46 11.09
C GLN A 136 44.82 12.11 10.32
N LYS A 137 43.72 12.83 10.60
CA LYS A 137 42.45 12.67 9.88
C LYS A 137 42.55 13.16 8.43
N ALA A 138 43.32 14.22 8.17
CA ALA A 138 43.58 14.74 6.83
C ALA A 138 44.48 13.79 6.01
N GLU A 139 45.52 13.22 6.61
CA GLU A 139 46.39 12.23 5.96
C GLU A 139 45.66 10.92 5.65
N ALA A 140 44.82 10.43 6.58
CA ALA A 140 43.97 9.27 6.36
C ALA A 140 42.96 9.51 5.22
N SER A 141 42.33 10.69 5.18
CA SER A 141 41.42 11.07 4.09
C SER A 141 42.14 11.18 2.73
N ALA A 142 43.37 11.68 2.70
CA ALA A 142 44.17 11.78 1.49
C ALA A 142 44.58 10.39 0.95
N LYS A 143 44.93 9.45 1.85
CA LYS A 143 45.22 8.05 1.48
C LYS A 143 43.99 7.35 0.90
N LEU A 144 42.82 7.52 1.53
CA LEU A 144 41.55 6.96 1.04
C LEU A 144 41.17 7.53 -0.33
N LYS A 145 41.38 8.84 -0.57
CA LYS A 145 41.17 9.45 -1.89
C LYS A 145 42.12 8.90 -2.97
N ALA A 146 43.36 8.58 -2.61
CA ALA A 146 44.32 7.98 -3.52
C ALA A 146 44.00 6.51 -3.87
N GLN A 147 43.39 5.75 -2.94
CA GLN A 147 42.85 4.42 -3.25
C GLN A 147 41.56 4.52 -4.06
N ALA A 148 40.72 5.52 -3.77
CA ALA A 148 39.47 5.76 -4.47
C ALA A 148 39.69 6.09 -5.97
N SER A 149 40.79 6.74 -6.34
CA SER A 149 41.09 7.02 -7.76
C SER A 149 41.33 5.76 -8.61
N GLN A 150 41.53 4.59 -8.00
CA GLN A 150 41.68 3.29 -8.67
C GLN A 150 40.39 2.45 -8.70
N LEU A 151 39.26 2.99 -8.20
CA LEU A 151 37.97 2.28 -8.10
C LEU A 151 37.49 1.66 -9.40
N THR A 152 37.88 2.21 -10.56
CA THR A 152 37.52 1.68 -11.88
C THR A 152 38.11 0.31 -12.19
N THR A 153 39.12 -0.14 -11.44
CA THR A 153 39.79 -1.44 -11.62
C THR A 153 39.52 -2.43 -10.48
N LEU A 154 38.95 -1.95 -9.38
CA LEU A 154 38.66 -2.76 -8.19
C LEU A 154 37.34 -3.53 -8.34
N THR A 155 37.25 -4.64 -7.61
CA THR A 155 36.01 -5.43 -7.43
C THR A 155 35.08 -4.74 -6.43
N ILE A 156 33.79 -5.08 -6.44
CA ILE A 156 32.82 -4.50 -5.49
C ILE A 156 33.14 -4.91 -4.05
N SER A 157 33.70 -6.10 -3.84
CA SER A 157 34.18 -6.49 -2.50
C SER A 157 35.23 -5.52 -1.96
N GLU A 158 36.19 -5.11 -2.78
CA GLU A 158 37.24 -4.15 -2.39
C GLU A 158 36.67 -2.73 -2.16
N TRP A 159 35.56 -2.38 -2.82
CA TRP A 159 34.85 -1.14 -2.54
C TRP A 159 34.24 -1.15 -1.13
N TYR A 160 33.73 -2.31 -0.69
CA TYR A 160 33.12 -2.45 0.62
C TYR A 160 34.16 -2.34 1.73
N ASP A 161 35.38 -2.84 1.50
CA ASP A 161 36.51 -2.63 2.40
C ASP A 161 36.87 -1.14 2.51
N LEU A 162 36.93 -0.43 1.38
CA LEU A 162 37.13 1.03 1.36
C LEU A 162 36.02 1.79 2.09
N TYR A 163 34.77 1.38 1.93
CA TYR A 163 33.65 1.99 2.66
C TYR A 163 33.75 1.76 4.15
N GLU A 164 34.17 0.57 4.59
CA GLU A 164 34.41 0.26 6.00
C GLU A 164 35.49 1.18 6.58
N GLU A 165 36.60 1.38 5.87
CA GLU A 165 37.67 2.30 6.28
C GLU A 165 37.18 3.76 6.36
N CYS A 166 36.28 4.17 5.46
CA CYS A 166 35.70 5.51 5.49
C CYS A 166 34.78 5.76 6.69
N ILE A 167 34.04 4.74 7.14
CA ILE A 167 33.09 4.87 8.26
C ILE A 167 33.69 4.48 9.61
N ALA A 168 34.86 3.82 9.65
CA ALA A 168 35.56 3.45 10.89
C ALA A 168 35.70 4.61 11.91
N PRO A 169 35.96 5.88 11.49
CA PRO A 169 36.04 7.00 12.43
C PRO A 169 34.71 7.39 13.10
N LEU A 170 33.56 6.96 12.57
CA LEU A 170 32.23 7.27 13.12
C LEU A 170 31.89 6.44 14.37
N GLY A 171 32.58 5.31 14.56
CA GLY A 171 32.38 4.36 15.67
C GLY A 171 31.06 3.56 15.58
N MET A 172 30.91 2.56 16.46
CA MET A 172 29.67 1.76 16.61
C MET A 172 28.56 2.59 17.28
N LYS A 173 28.00 3.57 16.57
CA LYS A 173 26.83 4.32 17.02
C LYS A 173 25.54 3.55 16.71
N ILE A 174 24.50 3.83 17.49
CA ILE A 174 23.15 3.30 17.27
C ILE A 174 22.75 3.58 15.81
N PRO A 175 22.39 2.55 15.02
CA PRO A 175 22.03 2.73 13.62
C PRO A 175 20.75 3.56 13.53
N ASN A 176 20.87 4.83 13.16
CA ASN A 176 19.77 5.78 13.04
C ASN A 176 19.98 6.71 11.84
N ALA A 177 19.00 7.54 11.51
CA ALA A 177 19.08 8.45 10.36
C ALA A 177 20.33 9.37 10.38
N PRO A 178 20.74 10.00 11.50
CA PRO A 178 21.99 10.75 11.57
C PRO A 178 23.25 9.93 11.27
N TYR A 179 23.30 8.66 11.71
CA TYR A 179 24.40 7.76 11.38
C TYR A 179 24.44 7.47 9.89
N ALA A 180 23.29 7.13 9.28
CA ALA A 180 23.19 6.88 7.85
C ALA A 180 23.67 8.08 7.02
N GLN A 181 23.22 9.29 7.36
CA GLN A 181 23.66 10.53 6.71
C GLN A 181 25.16 10.78 6.85
N SER A 182 25.71 10.57 8.05
CA SER A 182 27.14 10.77 8.31
C SER A 182 28.01 9.73 7.59
N ALA A 183 27.55 8.47 7.51
CA ALA A 183 28.21 7.40 6.80
C ALA A 183 28.24 7.67 5.29
N LEU A 184 27.09 8.02 4.70
CA LEU A 184 27.01 8.38 3.29
C LEU A 184 27.88 9.61 2.98
N ALA A 185 27.83 10.66 3.81
CA ALA A 185 28.66 11.85 3.61
C ALA A 185 30.17 11.52 3.62
N SER A 186 30.60 10.61 4.51
CA SER A 186 32.00 10.17 4.58
C SER A 186 32.41 9.40 3.32
N ILE A 187 31.54 8.52 2.81
CA ILE A 187 31.76 7.75 1.58
C ILE A 187 31.77 8.66 0.35
N PHE A 188 30.82 9.60 0.23
CA PHE A 188 30.77 10.50 -0.93
C PHE A 188 31.92 11.53 -0.95
N THR A 189 32.55 11.82 0.19
CA THR A 189 33.72 12.72 0.26
C THR A 189 34.94 12.17 -0.47
N ILE A 190 35.05 10.84 -0.62
CA ILE A 190 36.16 10.18 -1.31
C ILE A 190 35.88 9.88 -2.79
N LYS A 191 34.69 10.23 -3.29
CA LYS A 191 34.26 9.91 -4.65
C LYS A 191 35.20 10.58 -5.70
N PRO A 192 35.84 9.80 -6.58
CA PRO A 192 36.65 10.34 -7.68
C PRO A 192 35.75 10.75 -8.87
N GLU A 193 36.35 11.33 -9.90
CA GLU A 193 35.68 11.50 -11.19
C GLU A 193 35.51 10.11 -11.85
N LEU A 194 34.25 9.72 -12.09
CA LEU A 194 33.86 8.41 -12.60
C LEU A 194 33.06 8.57 -13.91
N SER A 195 33.02 7.50 -14.71
CA SER A 195 32.09 7.43 -15.85
C SER A 195 30.63 7.39 -15.36
N PRO A 196 29.65 7.76 -16.19
CA PRO A 196 28.23 7.78 -15.79
C PRO A 196 27.72 6.46 -15.21
N VAL A 197 28.12 5.30 -15.76
CA VAL A 197 27.74 3.98 -15.22
C VAL A 197 28.39 3.75 -13.86
N MET A 198 29.68 4.04 -13.72
CA MET A 198 30.42 3.82 -12.48
C MET A 198 30.00 4.77 -11.37
N GLU A 199 29.60 5.99 -11.71
CA GLU A 199 29.03 6.95 -10.76
C GLU A 199 27.71 6.45 -10.17
N GLN A 200 26.82 5.92 -11.02
CA GLN A 200 25.55 5.34 -10.57
C GLN A 200 25.78 4.08 -9.72
N LEU A 201 26.67 3.18 -10.16
CA LEU A 201 27.02 1.97 -9.38
C LEU A 201 27.66 2.32 -8.04
N PHE A 202 28.58 3.28 -7.99
CA PHE A 202 29.19 3.74 -6.74
C PHE A 202 28.14 4.31 -5.79
N GLY A 203 27.25 5.18 -6.28
CA GLY A 203 26.15 5.72 -5.50
C GLY A 203 25.25 4.60 -4.97
N PHE A 204 24.85 3.67 -5.82
CA PHE A 204 24.01 2.53 -5.44
C PHE A 204 24.67 1.65 -4.37
N HIS A 205 25.94 1.30 -4.53
CA HIS A 205 26.67 0.47 -3.56
C HIS A 205 26.93 1.17 -2.23
N ALA A 206 27.13 2.49 -2.22
CA ALA A 206 27.22 3.27 -0.98
C ALA A 206 25.90 3.19 -0.19
N HIS A 207 24.75 3.35 -0.85
CA HIS A 207 23.44 3.20 -0.21
C HIS A 207 23.19 1.76 0.26
N LEU A 208 23.49 0.76 -0.59
CA LEU A 208 23.35 -0.65 -0.23
C LEU A 208 24.21 -1.02 0.98
N PHE A 209 25.45 -0.55 1.02
CA PHE A 209 26.36 -0.78 2.15
C PHE A 209 25.79 -0.21 3.45
N VAL A 210 25.34 1.05 3.44
CA VAL A 210 24.73 1.67 4.64
C VAL A 210 23.45 0.95 5.04
N LEU A 211 22.60 0.56 4.08
CA LEU A 211 21.40 -0.22 4.35
C LEU A 211 21.74 -1.56 5.03
N THR A 212 22.73 -2.29 4.53
CA THR A 212 23.17 -3.55 5.16
C THR A 212 23.68 -3.32 6.59
N LYS A 213 24.34 -2.19 6.88
CA LYS A 213 24.78 -1.84 8.24
C LYS A 213 23.62 -1.50 9.17
N LEU A 214 22.55 -0.90 8.67
CA LEU A 214 21.34 -0.63 9.45
C LEU A 214 20.57 -1.93 9.77
N VAL A 215 20.58 -2.89 8.84
CA VAL A 215 19.84 -4.17 8.97
C VAL A 215 20.64 -5.27 9.71
N LYS A 216 21.97 -5.32 9.58
CA LYS A 216 22.86 -6.35 10.15
C LYS A 216 22.71 -6.63 11.66
N PRO A 217 22.51 -5.63 12.55
CA PRO A 217 22.35 -5.88 14.00
C PRO A 217 21.17 -6.80 14.35
N LEU A 218 20.18 -6.94 13.46
CA LEU A 218 19.03 -7.83 13.61
C LEU A 218 19.30 -9.26 13.11
N GLN A 219 20.35 -9.46 12.31
CA GLN A 219 20.73 -10.75 11.73
C GLN A 219 21.66 -11.57 12.66
N GLN A 220 22.34 -10.93 13.62
CA GLN A 220 23.40 -11.56 14.44
C GLN A 220 23.12 -11.53 15.98
N GLY A 221 22.01 -10.95 16.44
CA GLY A 221 21.77 -10.68 17.87
C GLY A 221 20.82 -11.66 18.58
N HIS A 222 21.33 -12.31 19.63
CA HIS A 222 20.60 -13.08 20.66
C HIS A 222 19.67 -12.23 21.57
N GLN A 223 18.93 -11.25 21.03
CA GLN A 223 17.97 -10.49 21.83
C GLN A 223 16.53 -10.73 21.38
N THR A 224 15.72 -11.11 22.36
CA THR A 224 14.32 -11.56 22.29
C THR A 224 13.30 -10.50 21.83
N ASN A 225 13.74 -9.42 21.18
CA ASN A 225 12.88 -8.38 20.63
C ASN A 225 13.09 -8.28 19.12
N PHE A 226 12.23 -8.95 18.35
CA PHE A 226 12.17 -9.00 16.87
C PHE A 226 11.85 -7.65 16.17
N TYR A 227 12.07 -6.51 16.83
CA TYR A 227 11.63 -5.20 16.33
C TYR A 227 12.81 -4.26 16.09
N MET A 228 12.96 -3.84 14.83
CA MET A 228 13.82 -2.72 14.45
C MET A 228 13.36 -1.45 15.17
N GLY A 229 14.29 -0.68 15.74
CA GLY A 229 13.96 0.60 16.37
C GLY A 229 13.36 1.56 15.33
N PHE A 230 12.29 2.29 15.68
CA PHE A 230 11.59 3.18 14.75
C PHE A 230 12.51 4.13 13.95
N GLN A 231 13.54 4.70 14.60
CA GLN A 231 14.50 5.60 13.94
C GLN A 231 15.44 4.88 12.97
N THR A 232 15.71 3.60 13.20
CA THR A 232 16.47 2.73 12.30
C THR A 232 15.61 2.33 11.11
N GLN A 233 14.32 2.02 11.35
CA GLN A 233 13.37 1.66 10.31
C GLN A 233 13.15 2.82 9.34
N VAL A 234 12.87 4.02 9.84
CA VAL A 234 12.73 5.20 8.99
C VAL A 234 14.00 5.46 8.17
N ALA A 235 15.19 5.32 8.77
CA ALA A 235 16.44 5.50 8.04
C ALA A 235 16.66 4.43 6.96
N ALA A 236 16.26 3.18 7.22
CA ALA A 236 16.34 2.10 6.25
C ALA A 236 15.33 2.28 5.10
N ASP A 237 14.10 2.67 5.43
CA ASP A 237 13.05 2.99 4.44
C ASP A 237 13.48 4.15 3.54
N ASP A 238 14.01 5.24 4.11
CA ASP A 238 14.51 6.41 3.37
C ASP A 238 15.65 6.01 2.40
N ILE A 239 16.59 5.17 2.85
CA ILE A 239 17.69 4.68 2.00
C ILE A 239 17.16 3.78 0.89
N GLN A 240 16.24 2.87 1.20
CA GLN A 240 15.63 1.99 0.21
C GLN A 240 14.90 2.81 -0.87
N GLU A 241 14.16 3.84 -0.49
CA GLU A 241 13.48 4.74 -1.43
C GLU A 241 14.49 5.46 -2.35
N LEU A 242 15.58 5.99 -1.79
CA LEU A 242 16.66 6.61 -2.59
C LEU A 242 17.29 5.62 -3.58
N MET A 243 17.49 4.37 -3.16
CA MET A 243 18.00 3.31 -4.05
C MET A 243 17.03 3.03 -5.19
N ILE A 244 15.74 2.85 -4.89
CA ILE A 244 14.71 2.60 -5.91
C ILE A 244 14.59 3.78 -6.87
N LEU A 245 14.66 5.02 -6.38
CA LEU A 245 14.68 6.22 -7.21
C LEU A 245 15.90 6.25 -8.14
N SER A 246 17.09 5.88 -7.63
CA SER A 246 18.30 5.79 -8.45
C SER A 246 18.19 4.73 -9.55
N LEU A 247 17.55 3.59 -9.28
CA LEU A 247 17.36 2.50 -10.25
C LEU A 247 16.41 2.87 -11.39
N LYS A 248 15.50 3.83 -11.19
CA LYS A 248 14.59 4.31 -12.25
C LYS A 248 15.32 5.12 -13.33
N ASN A 249 16.50 5.67 -13.02
CA ASN A 249 17.34 6.32 -14.02
C ASN A 249 17.98 5.24 -14.91
N GLU A 250 17.95 5.45 -16.22
CA GLU A 250 18.53 4.52 -17.18
C GLU A 250 20.05 4.40 -16.93
N LEU A 251 20.52 3.16 -16.81
CA LEU A 251 21.94 2.85 -16.77
C LEU A 251 22.42 2.76 -18.23
N PRO A 252 23.31 3.66 -18.70
CA PRO A 252 23.76 3.67 -20.10
C PRO A 252 24.77 2.54 -20.38
N LEU A 253 24.44 1.31 -20.00
CA LEU A 253 25.30 0.13 -20.07
C LEU A 253 25.67 -0.25 -21.51
N LYS A 254 24.82 0.09 -22.49
CA LYS A 254 25.11 -0.10 -23.92
C LYS A 254 26.35 0.68 -24.38
N ALA A 255 26.67 1.81 -23.74
CA ALA A 255 27.86 2.61 -24.03
C ALA A 255 29.12 2.11 -23.31
N GLU A 256 28.96 1.32 -22.24
CA GLU A 256 30.04 0.85 -21.35
C GLU A 256 29.89 -0.66 -21.06
N LEU A 257 29.81 -1.50 -22.10
CA LEU A 257 29.62 -2.96 -21.96
C LEU A 257 30.72 -3.65 -21.13
N GLU A 258 31.91 -3.05 -21.08
CA GLU A 258 33.03 -3.50 -20.23
C GLU A 258 32.68 -3.51 -18.72
N ARG A 259 31.61 -2.81 -18.31
CA ARG A 259 31.13 -2.73 -16.92
C ARG A 259 30.09 -3.79 -16.55
N LEU A 260 29.72 -4.69 -17.46
CA LEU A 260 28.81 -5.80 -17.19
C LEU A 260 29.24 -6.71 -16.03
N PRO A 261 30.55 -7.01 -15.81
CA PRO A 261 30.99 -7.79 -14.65
C PRO A 261 30.63 -7.13 -13.32
N HIS A 262 30.77 -5.80 -13.21
CA HIS A 262 30.39 -5.05 -12.01
C HIS A 262 28.89 -5.19 -11.74
N VAL A 263 28.02 -5.07 -12.76
CA VAL A 263 26.57 -5.26 -12.59
C VAL A 263 26.22 -6.68 -12.13
N THR A 264 26.93 -7.68 -12.64
CA THR A 264 26.74 -9.09 -12.27
C THR A 264 27.20 -9.36 -10.83
N GLU A 265 28.30 -8.75 -10.40
CA GLU A 265 28.76 -8.80 -9.02
C GLU A 265 27.80 -8.04 -8.09
N THR A 266 27.22 -6.90 -8.51
CA THR A 266 26.14 -6.20 -7.78
C THR A 266 24.95 -7.12 -7.53
N LEU A 267 24.49 -7.82 -8.57
CA LEU A 267 23.39 -8.77 -8.49
C LEU A 267 23.70 -9.91 -7.50
N THR A 268 24.90 -10.47 -7.56
CA THR A 268 25.35 -11.53 -6.65
C THR A 268 25.36 -11.07 -5.19
N HIS A 269 25.85 -9.85 -4.95
CA HIS A 269 25.87 -9.26 -3.61
C HIS A 269 24.45 -9.05 -3.07
N LEU A 270 23.57 -8.47 -3.89
CA LEU A 270 22.20 -8.20 -3.50
C LEU A 270 21.39 -9.49 -3.27
N ARG A 271 21.54 -10.50 -4.13
CA ARG A 271 20.94 -11.82 -3.94
C ARG A 271 21.35 -12.41 -2.60
N THR A 272 22.63 -12.32 -2.24
CA THR A 272 23.13 -12.88 -0.98
C THR A 272 22.47 -12.23 0.25
N HIS A 273 22.29 -10.90 0.24
CA HIS A 273 21.58 -10.20 1.32
C HIS A 273 20.09 -10.50 1.33
N MET A 274 19.44 -10.50 0.17
CA MET A 274 18.02 -10.80 0.03
C MET A 274 17.68 -12.20 0.55
N LEU A 275 18.49 -13.22 0.22
CA LEU A 275 18.22 -14.60 0.62
C LEU A 275 18.50 -14.87 2.12
N ARG A 276 19.23 -13.98 2.80
CA ARG A 276 19.53 -14.05 4.24
C ARG A 276 18.73 -13.06 5.08
N GLU A 277 17.89 -12.25 4.45
CA GLU A 277 17.05 -11.28 5.13
C GLU A 277 16.00 -11.99 6.00
N PRO A 278 15.81 -11.60 7.27
CA PRO A 278 14.71 -12.09 8.08
C PRO A 278 13.36 -11.80 7.41
N GLN A 279 12.43 -12.76 7.41
CA GLN A 279 11.15 -12.68 6.67
C GLN A 279 10.24 -11.50 7.06
N ASN A 280 10.49 -10.87 8.20
CA ASN A 280 9.76 -9.68 8.66
C ASN A 280 10.30 -8.37 8.06
N LEU A 281 11.44 -8.42 7.37
CA LEU A 281 12.08 -7.30 6.68
C LEU A 281 12.06 -7.59 5.18
N ASN A 282 11.69 -6.60 4.37
CA ASN A 282 11.57 -6.72 2.90
C ASN A 282 12.36 -5.61 2.19
N TYR A 283 13.58 -5.33 2.64
CA TYR A 283 14.37 -4.23 2.10
C TYR A 283 15.05 -4.57 0.78
N PHE A 284 15.56 -5.80 0.65
CA PHE A 284 16.41 -6.16 -0.48
C PHE A 284 15.63 -6.75 -1.67
N LEU A 285 14.46 -7.36 -1.44
CA LEU A 285 13.66 -7.97 -2.50
C LEU A 285 13.21 -6.95 -3.56
N ASP A 286 12.64 -5.82 -3.13
CA ASP A 286 12.16 -4.82 -4.08
C ASP A 286 13.32 -4.23 -4.88
N VAL A 287 14.44 -3.92 -4.22
CA VAL A 287 15.66 -3.45 -4.88
C VAL A 287 16.15 -4.47 -5.91
N TYR A 288 16.13 -5.77 -5.56
CA TYR A 288 16.53 -6.86 -6.45
C TYR A 288 15.66 -6.92 -7.70
N ILE A 289 14.34 -6.84 -7.54
CA ILE A 289 13.40 -6.82 -8.66
C ILE A 289 13.62 -5.57 -9.52
N GLN A 290 13.81 -4.39 -8.91
CA GLN A 290 14.01 -3.14 -9.65
C GLN A 290 15.31 -3.15 -10.48
N ILE A 291 16.40 -3.77 -9.99
CA ILE A 291 17.63 -3.95 -10.80
C ILE A 291 17.33 -4.77 -12.05
N TRP A 292 16.59 -5.88 -11.91
CA TRP A 292 16.18 -6.70 -13.05
C TRP A 292 15.35 -5.91 -14.05
N LEU A 293 14.36 -5.15 -13.57
CA LEU A 293 13.44 -4.38 -14.41
C LEU A 293 14.09 -3.22 -15.17
N HIS A 294 15.02 -2.51 -14.53
CA HIS A 294 15.51 -1.24 -15.06
C HIS A 294 16.93 -1.30 -15.61
N TRP A 295 17.81 -2.10 -15.01
CA TRP A 295 19.23 -2.10 -15.37
C TRP A 295 19.62 -3.32 -16.19
N ILE A 296 19.09 -4.49 -15.86
CA ILE A 296 19.50 -5.75 -16.49
C ILE A 296 18.63 -6.06 -17.71
N GLN A 297 17.32 -6.27 -17.55
CA GLN A 297 16.43 -6.71 -18.64
C GLN A 297 16.47 -5.80 -19.88
N PRO A 298 16.47 -4.45 -19.78
CA PRO A 298 16.50 -3.59 -20.96
C PRO A 298 17.82 -3.59 -21.73
N ASN A 299 18.90 -4.05 -21.09
CA ASN A 299 20.26 -4.03 -21.64
C ASN A 299 20.75 -5.43 -22.06
N LEU A 300 20.08 -6.49 -21.64
CA LEU A 300 20.43 -7.87 -22.02
C LEU A 300 19.71 -8.32 -23.29
N THR A 301 20.40 -9.13 -24.08
CA THR A 301 19.86 -9.77 -25.30
C THR A 301 19.78 -11.30 -25.17
N ASP A 302 20.44 -11.87 -24.16
CA ASP A 302 20.61 -13.33 -24.00
C ASP A 302 19.75 -13.89 -22.86
N PRO A 303 18.84 -14.85 -23.12
CA PRO A 303 18.04 -15.52 -22.10
C PRO A 303 18.84 -16.44 -21.15
N GLU A 304 20.08 -16.82 -21.47
CA GLU A 304 20.90 -17.71 -20.62
C GLU A 304 21.15 -17.14 -19.21
N ILE A 305 21.14 -15.81 -19.07
CA ILE A 305 21.38 -15.15 -17.80
C ILE A 305 20.24 -15.43 -16.81
N TYR A 306 18.99 -15.56 -17.28
CA TYR A 306 17.86 -15.93 -16.42
C TYR A 306 17.98 -17.38 -15.92
N LEU A 307 18.46 -18.30 -16.77
CA LEU A 307 18.71 -19.69 -16.38
C LEU A 307 19.83 -19.78 -15.35
N THR A 308 20.91 -19.02 -15.55
CA THR A 308 22.03 -18.94 -14.63
C THR A 308 21.59 -18.38 -13.27
N GLU A 309 20.77 -17.33 -13.26
CA GLU A 309 20.21 -16.79 -12.03
C GLU A 309 19.30 -17.80 -11.32
N LEU A 310 18.43 -18.47 -12.07
CA LEU A 310 17.55 -19.50 -11.53
C LEU A 310 18.33 -20.64 -10.88
N GLN A 311 19.44 -21.07 -11.49
CA GLN A 311 20.34 -22.08 -10.91
C GLN A 311 20.95 -21.62 -9.58
N HIS A 312 21.42 -20.36 -9.51
CA HIS A 312 21.94 -19.80 -8.25
C HIS A 312 20.86 -19.71 -7.16
N LEU A 313 19.64 -19.33 -7.52
CA LEU A 313 18.52 -19.30 -6.57
C LEU A 313 18.20 -20.71 -6.07
N GLN A 314 18.20 -21.71 -6.95
CA GLN A 314 17.93 -23.11 -6.59
C GLN A 314 19.02 -23.69 -5.69
N SER A 315 20.31 -23.44 -5.98
CA SER A 315 21.42 -23.93 -5.14
C SER A 315 21.40 -23.34 -3.73
N ALA A 316 20.98 -22.07 -3.61
CA ALA A 316 20.91 -21.38 -2.33
C ALA A 316 19.94 -22.04 -1.33
N LYS A 317 18.96 -22.82 -1.81
CA LYS A 317 18.05 -23.57 -0.93
C LYS A 317 18.78 -24.60 -0.09
N ASP A 318 19.71 -25.33 -0.72
CA ASP A 318 20.50 -26.37 -0.05
C ASP A 318 21.61 -25.76 0.81
N GLU A 319 22.21 -24.64 0.36
CA GLU A 319 23.27 -23.93 1.08
C GLU A 319 22.78 -23.23 2.36
N LEU A 320 21.63 -22.56 2.31
CA LEU A 320 21.13 -21.73 3.42
C LEU A 320 20.13 -22.46 4.32
N GLY A 321 19.47 -23.51 3.84
CA GLY A 321 18.55 -24.33 4.63
C GLY A 321 17.51 -23.51 5.41
N THR A 322 17.66 -23.43 6.74
CA THR A 322 16.73 -22.74 7.64
C THR A 322 16.91 -21.22 7.67
N SER A 323 18.06 -20.68 7.27
CA SER A 323 18.29 -19.23 7.23
C SER A 323 17.79 -18.57 5.93
N LEU A 324 17.19 -19.34 5.04
CA LEU A 324 16.67 -18.87 3.76
C LEU A 324 15.42 -18.00 3.95
N SER A 325 15.44 -16.79 3.39
CA SER A 325 14.24 -15.99 3.17
C SER A 325 13.36 -16.64 2.09
N ARG A 326 12.43 -17.48 2.53
CA ARG A 326 11.59 -18.28 1.63
C ARG A 326 10.70 -17.42 0.73
N LEU A 327 10.09 -16.36 1.27
CA LEU A 327 9.25 -15.47 0.47
C LEU A 327 10.04 -14.83 -0.67
N SER A 328 11.16 -14.16 -0.34
CA SER A 328 12.02 -13.50 -1.34
C SER A 328 12.57 -14.50 -2.35
N TRP A 329 12.92 -15.72 -1.91
CA TRP A 329 13.38 -16.80 -2.79
C TRP A 329 12.30 -17.26 -3.79
N MET A 330 11.05 -17.39 -3.36
CA MET A 330 9.94 -17.80 -4.24
C MET A 330 9.58 -16.69 -5.24
N LEU A 331 9.53 -15.45 -4.78
CA LEU A 331 9.25 -14.29 -5.63
C LEU A 331 10.37 -14.05 -6.65
N ALA A 332 11.64 -14.18 -6.27
CA ALA A 332 12.75 -14.06 -7.21
C ALA A 332 12.70 -15.12 -8.32
N GLN A 333 12.34 -16.37 -7.99
CA GLN A 333 12.20 -17.43 -8.99
C GLN A 333 10.99 -17.22 -9.89
N SER A 334 9.86 -16.73 -9.36
CA SER A 334 8.69 -16.43 -10.21
C SER A 334 9.03 -15.38 -11.27
N TRP A 335 9.85 -14.38 -10.92
CA TRP A 335 10.41 -13.42 -11.87
C TRP A 335 11.29 -14.06 -12.94
N MET A 336 12.18 -14.97 -12.58
CA MET A 336 13.04 -15.64 -13.57
C MET A 336 12.23 -16.51 -14.53
N HIS A 337 11.29 -17.31 -14.02
CA HIS A 337 10.37 -18.09 -14.87
C HIS A 337 9.49 -17.19 -15.75
N PHE A 338 9.05 -16.04 -15.25
CA PHE A 338 8.33 -15.05 -16.06
C PHE A 338 9.18 -14.53 -17.22
N TYR A 339 10.46 -14.20 -17.00
CA TYR A 339 11.33 -13.76 -18.10
C TYR A 339 11.58 -14.87 -19.14
N LEU A 340 11.63 -16.12 -18.70
CA LEU A 340 11.75 -17.30 -19.56
C LEU A 340 10.43 -17.68 -20.27
N SER A 341 9.34 -16.95 -20.03
CA SER A 341 7.98 -17.29 -20.52
C SER A 341 7.45 -18.65 -20.03
N GLU A 342 7.99 -19.13 -18.90
CA GLU A 342 7.57 -20.34 -18.19
C GLU A 342 6.49 -20.00 -17.15
N ASP A 343 5.35 -19.49 -17.63
CA ASP A 343 4.33 -18.88 -16.77
C ASP A 343 3.76 -19.83 -15.72
N GLN A 344 3.58 -21.11 -16.08
CA GLN A 344 3.03 -22.10 -15.16
C GLN A 344 3.93 -22.32 -13.93
N GLN A 345 5.24 -22.32 -14.12
CA GLN A 345 6.24 -22.41 -13.07
C GLN A 345 6.26 -21.13 -12.23
N ALA A 346 6.14 -19.96 -12.88
CA ALA A 346 6.04 -18.69 -12.19
C ALA A 346 4.81 -18.64 -11.25
N TRP A 347 3.64 -19.04 -11.75
CA TRP A 347 2.42 -19.11 -10.95
C TRP A 347 2.53 -20.12 -9.82
N ALA A 348 3.15 -21.29 -10.05
CA ALA A 348 3.35 -22.28 -9.00
C ALA A 348 4.16 -21.70 -7.83
N MET A 349 5.20 -20.90 -8.11
CA MET A 349 5.98 -20.21 -7.08
C MET A 349 5.16 -19.13 -6.35
N LEU A 350 4.36 -18.34 -7.07
CA LEU A 350 3.50 -17.32 -6.47
C LEU A 350 2.41 -17.92 -5.56
N HIS A 351 1.71 -18.96 -6.03
CA HIS A 351 0.68 -19.66 -5.26
C HIS A 351 1.25 -20.33 -4.02
N ALA A 352 2.44 -20.95 -4.14
CA ALA A 352 3.11 -21.53 -2.99
C ALA A 352 3.57 -20.44 -1.99
N ALA A 353 3.91 -19.23 -2.48
CA ALA A 353 4.31 -18.11 -1.62
C ALA A 353 3.10 -17.58 -0.84
N ASP A 354 1.96 -17.38 -1.48
CA ASP A 354 0.70 -16.94 -0.86
C ASP A 354 0.14 -17.96 0.15
N ALA A 355 0.34 -19.25 -0.12
CA ALA A 355 -0.04 -20.31 0.83
C ALA A 355 0.79 -20.28 2.13
N ALA A 356 2.03 -19.79 2.07
CA ALA A 356 2.96 -19.81 3.20
C ALA A 356 3.14 -18.43 3.86
N PHE A 357 2.94 -17.34 3.12
CA PHE A 357 3.26 -15.97 3.51
C PHE A 357 2.26 -14.97 2.93
N ILE A 358 2.27 -13.75 3.46
CA ILE A 358 1.52 -12.63 2.91
C ILE A 358 2.26 -12.09 1.69
N VAL A 359 1.64 -12.21 0.50
CA VAL A 359 2.17 -11.63 -0.75
C VAL A 359 1.51 -10.27 -0.99
N HIS A 360 2.29 -9.20 -0.90
CA HIS A 360 1.80 -7.86 -1.20
C HIS A 360 1.57 -7.66 -2.69
N ALA A 361 0.50 -6.93 -3.03
CA ALA A 361 0.14 -6.59 -4.40
C ALA A 361 1.28 -5.88 -5.17
N ASP A 362 2.12 -5.11 -4.48
CA ASP A 362 3.26 -4.39 -5.06
C ASP A 362 4.30 -5.34 -5.68
N HIS A 363 4.37 -6.60 -5.24
CA HIS A 363 5.26 -7.61 -5.83
C HIS A 363 4.65 -8.29 -7.06
N VAL A 364 3.33 -8.20 -7.26
CA VAL A 364 2.58 -8.96 -8.27
C VAL A 364 2.10 -8.08 -9.43
N LEU A 365 1.67 -6.86 -9.15
CA LEU A 365 1.24 -5.90 -10.17
C LEU A 365 2.33 -5.54 -11.21
N PRO A 366 3.64 -5.54 -10.90
CA PRO A 366 4.65 -5.24 -11.91
C PRO A 366 4.69 -6.24 -13.07
N PHE A 367 4.31 -7.52 -12.87
CA PHE A 367 4.17 -8.49 -13.97
C PHE A 367 3.16 -8.00 -15.02
N LEU A 368 1.99 -7.57 -14.56
CA LEU A 368 0.92 -7.02 -15.42
C LEU A 368 1.38 -5.78 -16.18
N LYS A 369 2.12 -4.90 -15.51
CA LYS A 369 2.64 -3.66 -16.12
C LYS A 369 3.60 -3.97 -17.28
N ILE A 370 4.40 -5.02 -17.19
CA ILE A 370 5.30 -5.43 -18.28
C ILE A 370 4.51 -6.03 -19.43
N LEU A 371 3.54 -6.91 -19.14
CA LEU A 371 2.70 -7.53 -20.16
C LEU A 371 1.88 -6.49 -20.93
N GLN A 372 1.37 -5.47 -20.23
CA GLN A 372 0.70 -4.32 -20.85
C GLN A 372 1.65 -3.54 -21.76
N ARG A 373 2.84 -3.17 -21.27
CA ARG A 373 3.84 -2.43 -22.06
C ARG A 373 4.35 -3.18 -23.29
N THR A 374 4.36 -4.50 -23.23
CA THR A 374 4.79 -5.37 -24.34
C THR A 374 3.62 -5.88 -25.18
N GLU A 375 2.40 -5.41 -24.90
CA GLU A 375 1.16 -5.75 -25.62
C GLU A 375 0.89 -7.26 -25.73
N GLN A 376 1.33 -8.05 -24.74
CA GLN A 376 1.14 -9.50 -24.71
C GLN A 376 -0.25 -9.88 -24.15
N TRP A 377 -1.32 -9.46 -24.83
CA TRP A 377 -2.71 -9.55 -24.32
C TRP A 377 -3.18 -10.98 -24.01
N SER A 378 -2.77 -11.96 -24.83
CA SER A 378 -3.10 -13.37 -24.55
C SER A 378 -2.44 -13.85 -23.26
N ARG A 379 -1.18 -13.50 -23.01
CA ARG A 379 -0.48 -13.86 -21.78
C ARG A 379 -1.04 -13.09 -20.58
N MET A 380 -1.38 -11.81 -20.78
CA MET A 380 -2.01 -10.92 -19.81
C MET A 380 -3.30 -11.51 -19.24
N SER A 381 -4.18 -12.05 -20.07
CA SER A 381 -5.45 -12.62 -19.61
C SER A 381 -5.27 -13.81 -18.66
N HIS A 382 -4.30 -14.69 -18.96
CA HIS A 382 -3.97 -15.83 -18.11
C HIS A 382 -3.32 -15.38 -16.79
N TRP A 383 -2.40 -14.42 -16.85
CA TRP A 383 -1.80 -13.83 -15.66
C TRP A 383 -2.83 -13.15 -14.77
N LEU A 384 -3.73 -12.35 -15.34
CA LEU A 384 -4.82 -11.74 -14.60
C LEU A 384 -5.66 -12.80 -13.89
N TYR A 385 -6.07 -13.86 -14.59
CA TYR A 385 -6.87 -14.94 -14.01
C TYR A 385 -6.17 -15.62 -12.82
N GLU A 386 -4.87 -15.91 -12.93
CA GLU A 386 -4.13 -16.63 -11.90
C GLU A 386 -3.76 -15.77 -10.69
N ILE A 387 -3.38 -14.51 -10.89
CA ILE A 387 -2.95 -13.64 -9.78
C ILE A 387 -4.12 -12.97 -9.05
N GLY A 388 -5.30 -12.88 -9.65
CA GLY A 388 -6.47 -12.22 -9.05
C GLY A 388 -6.73 -12.64 -7.60
N PRO A 389 -6.84 -13.95 -7.29
CA PRO A 389 -7.04 -14.43 -5.93
C PRO A 389 -5.95 -14.03 -4.94
N LEU A 390 -4.69 -13.87 -5.38
CA LEU A 390 -3.58 -13.42 -4.54
C LEU A 390 -3.81 -11.99 -4.03
N LEU A 391 -4.58 -11.19 -4.76
CA LEU A 391 -4.93 -9.82 -4.40
C LEU A 391 -6.15 -9.74 -3.47
N SER A 392 -6.89 -10.84 -3.30
CA SER A 392 -8.13 -10.88 -2.50
C SER A 392 -7.88 -10.90 -0.99
N SER A 393 -6.68 -11.28 -0.55
CA SER A 393 -6.32 -11.42 0.87
C SER A 393 -5.99 -10.09 1.56
N HIS A 394 -5.68 -9.02 0.81
CA HIS A 394 -5.13 -7.78 1.36
C HIS A 394 -5.86 -6.51 0.90
N ARG A 395 -6.00 -5.56 1.85
CA ARG A 395 -6.65 -4.23 1.76
C ARG A 395 -7.01 -3.79 0.33
N ASN A 396 -8.32 -3.74 0.06
CA ASN A 396 -9.03 -3.43 -1.20
C ASN A 396 -8.53 -2.27 -2.11
N ASN A 397 -7.49 -1.51 -1.75
CA ASN A 397 -7.06 -0.33 -2.50
C ASN A 397 -6.55 -0.67 -3.91
N ASN A 398 -5.89 -1.81 -4.09
CA ASN A 398 -5.25 -2.16 -5.37
C ASN A 398 -6.16 -2.97 -6.31
N LEU A 399 -7.38 -3.32 -5.87
CA LEU A 399 -8.33 -4.04 -6.72
C LEU A 399 -8.76 -3.16 -7.91
N HIS A 400 -8.95 -1.86 -7.71
CA HIS A 400 -9.35 -0.97 -8.81
C HIS A 400 -8.35 -1.00 -9.97
N ASP A 401 -7.06 -0.83 -9.68
CA ASP A 401 -5.99 -0.88 -10.68
C ASP A 401 -5.93 -2.24 -11.38
N TYR A 402 -6.11 -3.34 -10.63
CA TYR A 402 -6.22 -4.67 -11.19
C TYR A 402 -7.37 -4.81 -12.21
N TRP A 403 -8.52 -4.18 -11.97
CA TRP A 403 -9.64 -4.24 -12.92
C TRP A 403 -9.46 -3.32 -14.13
N VAL A 404 -8.71 -2.22 -14.00
CA VAL A 404 -8.31 -1.41 -15.16
C VAL A 404 -7.54 -2.26 -16.17
N TYR A 405 -6.68 -3.17 -15.70
CA TYR A 405 -5.98 -4.12 -16.57
C TYR A 405 -6.90 -5.13 -17.27
N TRP A 406 -7.95 -5.62 -16.60
CA TRP A 406 -8.97 -6.46 -17.25
C TRP A 406 -9.73 -5.69 -18.34
N ASP A 407 -10.14 -4.45 -18.06
CA ASP A 407 -10.85 -3.61 -19.03
C ASP A 407 -10.00 -3.26 -20.25
N GLU A 408 -8.69 -3.11 -20.09
CA GLU A 408 -7.76 -2.97 -21.21
C GLU A 408 -7.58 -4.27 -21.98
N THR A 409 -7.39 -5.38 -21.28
CA THR A 409 -7.21 -6.69 -21.91
C THR A 409 -8.44 -7.07 -22.76
N ILE A 410 -9.66 -6.84 -22.27
CA ILE A 410 -10.90 -7.16 -23.01
C ILE A 410 -11.09 -6.28 -24.25
N ARG A 411 -10.62 -5.02 -24.22
CA ARG A 411 -10.64 -4.14 -25.40
C ARG A 411 -9.82 -4.71 -26.56
N HIS A 412 -8.72 -5.40 -26.26
CA HIS A 412 -7.85 -6.02 -27.26
C HIS A 412 -8.16 -7.51 -27.52
N LEU A 413 -8.69 -8.22 -26.52
CA LEU A 413 -9.03 -9.64 -26.57
C LEU A 413 -10.44 -9.88 -25.99
N PRO A 414 -11.51 -9.62 -26.77
CA PRO A 414 -12.89 -9.78 -26.30
C PRO A 414 -13.24 -11.19 -25.83
N GLU A 415 -12.56 -12.20 -26.38
CA GLU A 415 -12.72 -13.62 -26.02
C GLU A 415 -12.34 -13.91 -24.56
N ALA A 416 -11.54 -13.04 -23.91
CA ALA A 416 -11.17 -13.18 -22.51
C ALA A 416 -12.26 -12.73 -21.52
N GLU A 417 -13.41 -12.25 -22.01
CA GLU A 417 -14.51 -11.79 -21.15
C GLU A 417 -15.00 -12.91 -20.19
N ASP A 418 -15.07 -14.16 -20.66
CA ASP A 418 -15.49 -15.29 -19.82
C ASP A 418 -14.51 -15.54 -18.66
N SER A 419 -13.21 -15.40 -18.92
CA SER A 419 -12.16 -15.51 -17.89
C SER A 419 -12.26 -14.37 -16.88
N MET A 420 -12.60 -13.15 -17.31
CA MET A 420 -12.86 -12.02 -16.40
C MET A 420 -14.01 -12.36 -15.45
N TRP A 421 -15.14 -12.86 -15.98
CA TRP A 421 -16.30 -13.22 -15.16
C TRP A 421 -15.97 -14.34 -14.16
N ALA A 422 -15.24 -15.37 -14.60
CA ALA A 422 -14.79 -16.44 -13.72
C ALA A 422 -13.89 -15.91 -12.59
N THR A 423 -13.01 -14.95 -12.89
CA THR A 423 -12.12 -14.32 -11.90
C THR A 423 -12.91 -13.48 -10.89
N LEU A 424 -13.85 -12.65 -11.36
CA LEU A 424 -14.71 -11.85 -10.49
C LEU A 424 -15.46 -12.73 -9.48
N VAL A 425 -15.99 -13.87 -9.93
CA VAL A 425 -16.70 -14.82 -9.07
C VAL A 425 -15.76 -15.52 -8.09
N ARG A 426 -14.59 -15.97 -8.55
CA ARG A 426 -13.56 -16.64 -7.71
C ARG A 426 -13.07 -15.76 -6.57
N MET A 427 -13.10 -14.43 -6.75
CA MET A 427 -12.63 -13.45 -5.78
C MET A 427 -13.74 -12.86 -4.89
N LEU A 428 -14.98 -13.36 -4.96
CA LEU A 428 -16.03 -12.97 -4.04
C LEU A 428 -15.68 -13.41 -2.60
N PRO A 429 -15.96 -12.59 -1.56
CA PRO A 429 -16.79 -11.37 -1.58
C PRO A 429 -16.03 -10.06 -1.87
N TYR A 430 -14.70 -10.08 -2.02
CA TYR A 430 -13.88 -8.86 -2.14
C TYR A 430 -14.23 -8.04 -3.39
N THR A 431 -14.70 -8.70 -4.44
CA THR A 431 -15.10 -8.11 -5.72
C THR A 431 -16.58 -7.75 -5.82
N GLU A 432 -17.37 -7.84 -4.73
CA GLU A 432 -18.85 -7.68 -4.75
C GLU A 432 -19.30 -6.42 -5.52
N LYS A 433 -18.75 -5.25 -5.17
CA LYS A 433 -19.13 -3.98 -5.81
C LYS A 433 -18.84 -3.98 -7.31
N ILE A 434 -17.69 -4.49 -7.69
CA ILE A 434 -17.20 -4.46 -9.07
C ILE A 434 -17.96 -5.47 -9.91
N TYR A 435 -18.24 -6.65 -9.34
CA TYR A 435 -19.08 -7.66 -9.96
C TYR A 435 -20.50 -7.11 -10.24
N GLU A 436 -21.12 -6.45 -9.26
CA GLU A 436 -22.44 -5.82 -9.44
C GLU A 436 -22.44 -4.74 -10.53
N GLU A 437 -21.46 -3.84 -10.51
CA GLU A 437 -21.32 -2.77 -11.50
C GLU A 437 -21.12 -3.33 -12.91
N LYS A 438 -20.26 -4.34 -13.07
CA LYS A 438 -20.01 -4.98 -14.37
C LYS A 438 -21.24 -5.72 -14.88
N LEU A 439 -21.97 -6.45 -14.03
CA LEU A 439 -23.18 -7.16 -14.45
C LEU A 439 -24.23 -6.19 -15.01
N LEU A 440 -24.37 -5.01 -14.39
CA LEU A 440 -25.26 -3.95 -14.88
C LEU A 440 -24.75 -3.36 -16.20
N ALA A 441 -23.45 -3.08 -16.30
CA ALA A 441 -22.85 -2.51 -17.52
C ALA A 441 -22.96 -3.45 -18.73
N HIS A 442 -22.88 -4.77 -18.53
CA HIS A 442 -22.99 -5.80 -19.57
C HIS A 442 -24.43 -6.29 -19.78
N ASN A 443 -25.43 -5.62 -19.19
CA ASN A 443 -26.84 -5.98 -19.30
C ASN A 443 -27.17 -7.43 -18.83
N LYS A 444 -26.37 -8.00 -17.93
CA LYS A 444 -26.56 -9.34 -17.36
C LYS A 444 -27.57 -9.30 -16.20
N TRP A 445 -28.79 -8.83 -16.50
CA TRP A 445 -29.84 -8.52 -15.52
C TRP A 445 -30.26 -9.73 -14.67
N GLN A 446 -30.39 -10.90 -15.29
CA GLN A 446 -30.80 -12.12 -14.59
C GLN A 446 -29.76 -12.53 -13.55
N GLN A 447 -28.49 -12.59 -13.94
CA GLN A 447 -27.39 -12.92 -13.03
C GLN A 447 -27.25 -11.89 -11.90
N TRP A 448 -27.45 -10.60 -12.22
CA TRP A 448 -27.49 -9.55 -11.19
C TRP A 448 -28.59 -9.83 -10.17
N MET A 449 -29.80 -10.14 -10.65
CA MET A 449 -30.93 -10.42 -9.77
C MET A 449 -30.73 -11.69 -8.93
N ASP A 450 -30.27 -12.77 -9.55
CA ASP A 450 -29.99 -14.04 -8.86
C ASP A 450 -28.92 -13.83 -7.77
N TYR A 451 -27.88 -13.04 -8.06
CA TYR A 451 -26.87 -12.67 -7.09
C TYR A 451 -27.48 -11.90 -5.90
N GLN A 452 -28.30 -10.88 -6.14
CA GLN A 452 -28.95 -10.12 -5.06
C GLN A 452 -29.88 -10.96 -4.19
N LEU A 453 -30.66 -11.84 -4.81
CA LEU A 453 -31.55 -12.76 -4.11
C LEU A 453 -30.74 -13.74 -3.24
N SER A 454 -29.64 -14.29 -3.76
CA SER A 454 -28.78 -15.23 -3.03
C SER A 454 -28.12 -14.59 -1.79
N ARG A 455 -27.77 -13.31 -1.88
CA ARG A 455 -27.20 -12.52 -0.78
C ARG A 455 -28.24 -12.03 0.22
N GLY A 456 -29.53 -12.23 -0.08
CA GLY A 456 -30.63 -11.76 0.75
C GLY A 456 -30.82 -10.24 0.72
N ARG A 457 -30.24 -9.53 -0.25
CA ARG A 457 -30.41 -8.08 -0.42
C ARG A 457 -31.87 -7.72 -0.70
N GLU A 458 -32.23 -6.47 -0.48
CA GLU A 458 -33.60 -5.99 -0.64
C GLU A 458 -33.72 -4.74 -1.52
N PRO A 459 -34.88 -4.49 -2.16
CA PRO A 459 -35.05 -3.33 -3.04
C PRO A 459 -34.85 -1.97 -2.36
N LEU A 460 -34.92 -1.89 -1.03
CA LEU A 460 -34.70 -0.65 -0.28
C LEU A 460 -33.23 -0.36 0.00
N ASP A 461 -32.33 -1.33 -0.19
CA ASP A 461 -30.89 -1.16 0.00
C ASP A 461 -30.26 -0.33 -1.14
N TYR A 462 -30.95 -0.22 -2.28
CA TYR A 462 -30.45 0.43 -3.48
C TYR A 462 -31.15 1.75 -3.78
N ARG A 463 -30.41 2.65 -4.44
CA ARG A 463 -30.97 3.85 -5.04
C ARG A 463 -31.85 3.46 -6.23
N VAL A 464 -32.96 4.18 -6.41
CA VAL A 464 -33.94 3.91 -7.48
C VAL A 464 -33.31 3.95 -8.88
N GLY A 465 -32.25 4.76 -9.08
CA GLY A 465 -31.53 4.84 -10.35
C GLY A 465 -30.92 3.50 -10.82
N VAL A 466 -30.50 2.64 -9.88
CA VAL A 466 -29.90 1.34 -10.19
C VAL A 466 -30.88 0.42 -10.93
N PHE A 467 -32.18 0.52 -10.61
CA PHE A 467 -33.20 -0.35 -11.20
C PHE A 467 -33.70 0.13 -12.57
N GLN A 468 -33.47 1.38 -12.96
CA GLN A 468 -34.03 1.93 -14.20
C GLN A 468 -33.71 1.10 -15.46
N PRO A 469 -32.47 0.60 -15.65
CA PRO A 469 -32.15 -0.26 -16.79
C PRO A 469 -32.88 -1.60 -16.75
N ILE A 470 -32.98 -2.22 -15.57
CA ILE A 470 -33.65 -3.52 -15.39
C ILE A 470 -35.16 -3.36 -15.61
N GLU A 471 -35.79 -2.35 -15.02
CA GLU A 471 -37.21 -2.08 -15.21
C GLU A 471 -37.56 -1.78 -16.66
N LYS A 472 -36.63 -1.23 -17.45
CA LYS A 472 -36.85 -0.92 -18.88
C LYS A 472 -36.73 -2.16 -19.75
N ASN A 473 -35.71 -2.99 -19.54
CA ASN A 473 -35.35 -4.07 -20.45
C ASN A 473 -35.90 -5.44 -20.00
N ALA A 474 -35.99 -5.71 -18.70
CA ALA A 474 -36.40 -7.00 -18.12
C ALA A 474 -37.20 -6.81 -16.81
N PRO A 475 -38.36 -6.12 -16.86
CA PRO A 475 -39.16 -5.81 -15.67
C PRO A 475 -39.65 -7.05 -14.90
N GLU A 476 -39.80 -8.19 -15.56
CA GLU A 476 -40.21 -9.47 -14.97
C GLU A 476 -39.24 -9.97 -13.89
N LEU A 477 -37.93 -9.69 -14.02
CA LEU A 477 -36.91 -10.11 -13.07
C LEU A 477 -37.04 -9.38 -11.73
N MET A 478 -37.67 -8.21 -11.71
CA MET A 478 -37.90 -7.45 -10.48
C MET A 478 -39.03 -8.07 -9.63
N LEU A 479 -39.93 -8.87 -10.21
CA LEU A 479 -41.11 -9.37 -9.49
C LEU A 479 -40.73 -10.23 -8.27
N PRO A 480 -39.86 -11.26 -8.38
CA PRO A 480 -39.45 -12.05 -7.22
C PRO A 480 -38.79 -11.19 -6.13
N PHE A 481 -37.97 -10.22 -6.53
CA PHE A 481 -37.25 -9.33 -5.62
C PHE A 481 -38.18 -8.49 -4.74
N TYR A 482 -39.22 -7.91 -5.35
CA TYR A 482 -40.22 -7.14 -4.62
C TYR A 482 -41.17 -8.03 -3.81
N HIS A 483 -41.67 -9.14 -4.38
CA HIS A 483 -42.59 -10.04 -3.67
C HIS A 483 -41.95 -10.65 -2.41
N GLN A 484 -40.72 -11.16 -2.52
CA GLN A 484 -40.01 -11.74 -1.39
C GLN A 484 -39.72 -10.70 -0.30
N ALA A 485 -39.28 -9.50 -0.68
CA ALA A 485 -39.03 -8.43 0.27
C ALA A 485 -40.31 -8.02 1.02
N VAL A 486 -41.45 -7.90 0.32
CA VAL A 486 -42.74 -7.61 0.96
C VAL A 486 -43.06 -8.66 2.03
N GLU A 487 -42.97 -9.95 1.71
CA GLU A 487 -43.25 -11.03 2.67
C GLU A 487 -42.32 -10.96 3.89
N ARG A 488 -41.01 -10.67 3.70
CA ARG A 488 -40.06 -10.47 4.81
C ARG A 488 -40.48 -9.34 5.75
N TYR A 489 -40.93 -8.20 5.20
CA TYR A 489 -41.44 -7.09 6.03
C TYR A 489 -42.74 -7.43 6.76
N ILE A 490 -43.63 -8.25 6.18
CA ILE A 490 -44.87 -8.66 6.86
C ILE A 490 -44.55 -9.53 8.09
N VAL A 491 -43.56 -10.43 7.98
CA VAL A 491 -43.16 -11.33 9.08
C VAL A 491 -42.63 -10.57 10.29
N GLN A 492 -42.05 -9.38 10.12
CA GLN A 492 -41.52 -8.55 11.21
C GLN A 492 -42.61 -7.96 12.14
N LYS A 493 -43.89 -8.03 11.76
CA LYS A 493 -45.07 -7.71 12.59
C LYS A 493 -45.03 -6.38 13.34
N ASN A 494 -44.49 -5.34 12.72
CA ASN A 494 -44.49 -3.98 13.27
C ASN A 494 -45.00 -2.97 12.23
N ARG A 495 -45.45 -1.80 12.72
CA ARG A 495 -46.10 -0.80 11.85
C ARG A 495 -45.16 -0.19 10.82
N ASP A 496 -43.89 -0.02 11.15
CA ASP A 496 -42.92 0.60 10.23
C ASP A 496 -42.54 -0.35 9.09
N SER A 497 -42.37 -1.64 9.37
CA SER A 497 -42.19 -2.68 8.35
C SER A 497 -43.41 -2.78 7.44
N TYR A 498 -44.64 -2.61 7.95
CA TYR A 498 -45.83 -2.54 7.10
C TYR A 498 -45.81 -1.33 6.17
N LYS A 499 -45.36 -0.15 6.62
CA LYS A 499 -45.19 1.01 5.73
C LYS A 499 -44.17 0.74 4.62
N GLN A 500 -43.06 0.07 4.93
CA GLN A 500 -42.06 -0.32 3.92
C GLN A 500 -42.65 -1.34 2.93
N ALA A 501 -43.39 -2.34 3.40
CA ALA A 501 -44.09 -3.29 2.55
C ALA A 501 -45.07 -2.59 1.60
N VAL A 502 -45.87 -1.63 2.08
CA VAL A 502 -46.78 -0.83 1.23
C VAL A 502 -46.01 0.00 0.19
N LYS A 503 -44.85 0.56 0.54
CA LYS A 503 -43.99 1.28 -0.40
C LYS A 503 -43.48 0.36 -1.52
N LEU A 504 -43.10 -0.86 -1.18
CA LEU A 504 -42.68 -1.88 -2.16
C LEU A 504 -43.85 -2.36 -3.02
N LEU A 505 -45.03 -2.62 -2.44
CA LEU A 505 -46.25 -2.98 -3.16
C LEU A 505 -46.69 -1.91 -4.17
N LYS A 506 -46.55 -0.62 -3.83
CA LYS A 506 -46.79 0.48 -4.77
C LYS A 506 -45.83 0.46 -5.96
N ARG A 507 -44.56 0.15 -5.75
CA ARG A 507 -43.58 -0.01 -6.85
C ARG A 507 -43.92 -1.24 -7.69
N LEU A 508 -44.25 -2.35 -7.04
CA LEU A 508 -44.69 -3.57 -7.70
C LEU A 508 -45.92 -3.35 -8.59
N SER A 509 -46.93 -2.62 -8.12
CA SER A 509 -48.10 -2.21 -8.92
C SER A 509 -47.71 -1.49 -10.20
N LYS A 510 -46.75 -0.55 -10.12
CA LYS A 510 -46.23 0.17 -11.29
C LYS A 510 -45.50 -0.76 -12.27
N LEU A 511 -44.78 -1.77 -11.79
CA LEU A 511 -44.11 -2.75 -12.63
C LEU A 511 -45.11 -3.62 -13.40
N TYR A 512 -46.14 -4.14 -12.71
CA TYR A 512 -47.21 -4.88 -13.36
C TYR A 512 -47.92 -4.05 -14.43
N LYS A 513 -48.17 -2.76 -14.15
CA LYS A 513 -48.71 -1.82 -15.14
C LYS A 513 -47.81 -1.68 -16.37
N LYS A 514 -46.50 -1.52 -16.17
CA LYS A 514 -45.52 -1.42 -17.26
C LYS A 514 -45.50 -2.66 -18.15
N MET A 515 -45.72 -3.84 -17.56
CA MET A 515 -45.81 -5.12 -18.25
C MET A 515 -47.20 -5.41 -18.85
N LYS A 516 -48.17 -4.49 -18.73
CA LYS A 516 -49.59 -4.69 -19.10
C LYS A 516 -50.26 -5.86 -18.37
N GLN A 517 -49.86 -6.14 -17.13
CA GLN A 517 -50.35 -7.22 -16.27
C GLN A 517 -51.13 -6.69 -15.05
N GLU A 518 -51.87 -5.59 -15.22
CA GLU A 518 -52.64 -4.94 -14.13
C GLU A 518 -53.66 -5.89 -13.50
N ALA A 519 -54.39 -6.65 -14.32
CA ALA A 519 -55.36 -7.65 -13.84
C ALA A 519 -54.72 -8.71 -12.92
N ARG A 520 -53.47 -9.10 -13.19
CA ARG A 520 -52.72 -10.04 -12.35
C ARG A 520 -52.33 -9.41 -11.01
N PHE A 521 -51.99 -8.13 -11.00
CA PHE A 521 -51.73 -7.41 -9.75
C PHE A 521 -52.99 -7.28 -8.89
N GLU A 522 -54.14 -6.98 -9.49
CA GLU A 522 -55.42 -6.89 -8.78
C GLU A 522 -55.82 -8.24 -8.13
N GLN A 523 -55.61 -9.34 -8.85
CA GLN A 523 -55.80 -10.69 -8.28
C GLN A 523 -54.83 -10.94 -7.12
N PHE A 524 -53.55 -10.62 -7.30
CA PHE A 524 -52.54 -10.78 -6.26
C PHE A 524 -52.86 -9.96 -5.00
N ILE A 525 -53.16 -8.66 -5.13
CA ILE A 525 -53.38 -7.78 -3.97
C ILE A 525 -54.66 -8.17 -3.21
N THR A 526 -55.68 -8.65 -3.93
CA THR A 526 -56.91 -9.18 -3.32
C THR A 526 -56.61 -10.42 -2.49
N VAL A 527 -55.88 -11.39 -3.04
CA VAL A 527 -55.47 -12.61 -2.32
C VAL A 527 -54.54 -12.27 -1.14
N PHE A 528 -53.59 -11.37 -1.35
CA PHE A 528 -52.65 -10.90 -0.33
C PHE A 528 -53.37 -10.24 0.85
N SER A 529 -54.33 -9.35 0.57
CA SER A 529 -55.14 -8.70 1.59
C SER A 529 -55.99 -9.70 2.37
N ASN A 530 -56.62 -10.65 1.69
CA ASN A 530 -57.43 -11.70 2.32
C ASN A 530 -56.58 -12.60 3.25
N ARG A 531 -55.39 -13.01 2.79
CA ARG A 531 -54.44 -13.80 3.58
C ARG A 531 -54.06 -13.11 4.89
N TYR A 532 -53.86 -11.79 4.84
CA TYR A 532 -53.45 -10.98 5.99
C TYR A 532 -54.59 -10.14 6.59
N SER A 533 -55.84 -10.60 6.47
CA SER A 533 -57.04 -9.89 6.96
C SER A 533 -57.04 -9.62 8.47
N ARG A 534 -56.36 -10.47 9.26
CA ARG A 534 -56.24 -10.32 10.73
C ARG A 534 -55.26 -9.22 11.15
N LEU A 535 -54.34 -8.82 10.27
CA LEU A 535 -53.33 -7.80 10.56
C LEU A 535 -53.92 -6.40 10.35
N ARG A 536 -54.70 -5.90 11.31
CA ARG A 536 -55.42 -4.60 11.21
C ARG A 536 -54.52 -3.42 10.83
N ALA A 537 -53.34 -3.32 11.45
CA ALA A 537 -52.38 -2.26 11.15
C ALA A 537 -51.88 -2.31 9.70
N LEU A 538 -51.65 -3.51 9.15
CA LEU A 538 -51.29 -3.67 7.73
C LEU A 538 -52.45 -3.25 6.82
N GLN A 539 -53.69 -3.66 7.14
CA GLN A 539 -54.88 -3.29 6.38
C GLN A 539 -55.09 -1.77 6.33
N GLU A 540 -54.88 -1.07 7.44
CA GLU A 540 -54.89 0.40 7.48
C GLU A 540 -53.83 1.01 6.54
N GLU A 541 -52.60 0.52 6.59
CA GLU A 541 -51.52 1.04 5.74
C GLU A 541 -51.78 0.71 4.25
N LEU A 542 -52.39 -0.43 3.91
CA LEU A 542 -52.80 -0.77 2.54
C LEU A 542 -53.87 0.19 2.00
N ARG A 543 -54.88 0.54 2.81
CA ARG A 543 -55.93 1.53 2.46
C ARG A 543 -55.35 2.94 2.30
N LYS A 544 -54.52 3.38 3.26
CA LYS A 544 -53.76 4.64 3.12
C LYS A 544 -52.88 4.63 1.87
N GLY A 545 -52.38 3.45 1.53
CA GLY A 545 -51.63 3.18 0.31
C GLY A 545 -52.44 3.29 -0.98
N LYS A 546 -53.77 3.32 -0.93
CA LYS A 546 -54.68 3.17 -2.08
C LYS A 546 -54.41 1.89 -2.89
N LEU A 547 -53.96 0.83 -2.21
CA LEU A 547 -53.73 -0.48 -2.82
C LEU A 547 -54.97 -1.38 -2.72
N ILE A 548 -55.87 -1.07 -1.79
CA ILE A 548 -57.17 -1.71 -1.61
C ILE A 548 -58.22 -0.61 -1.32
N PRO A 549 -59.51 -0.88 -1.57
CA PRO A 549 -60.61 0.05 -1.31
C PRO A 549 -60.72 0.51 0.15
#